data_AF-A0A101Y505-F1
#
_entry.id   AF-A0A101Y505-F1
#
_cell.length_a   1.000
_cell.length_b   1.000
_cell.length_c   1.000
_cell.angle_alpha   90.00
_cell.angle_beta   90.00
_cell.angle_gamma   90.00
#
_symmetry.space_group_name_H-M   'P 1'
#
loop_
_entity.id
_entity.type
_entity.pdbx_description
1 polymer ?
#
loop_
_entity_poly.entity_id
_entity_poly.type
_entity_poly.pdbx_seq_one_letter_code
_entity_poly.pdbx_strand_id
1 'polypeptide(L)'
;MTNTVEGAVIKVKALKLDPVTGIAAGLSITQEDLNIALANAKADSNGIKTIRVEVPVMAGGSGYTIELPAAALRSDAANVRIEVVTGFGTIQVPSVMLDKAAQDAKRVELTIGTSGTTKLDPVTQSMAGSRPAISLGVKIDGTAEAENSLNAPVEVRIPYLPSLHELVTSEYLTVWHVNADGKPVQIRHAKYDAVKKALVFNTTQPGTYAVAYTHKSFSDVAPNAWYQPAVETMASKGFIDGTSSTDFSPDSTVTRIEYLAWLVRTLGLSAEFAANFSDIHATNQYYEEIGIARALGITVGFDGNFNPGAEITRQDIAVMTMRALRAADPALQTGTSGDLKEFTDSGQVAAYAAEDLAAMVELGLMNGQGNAALNPKGATTRAQAAQVLYKIYQQQQLQ
;
A
#
# COMPACT_ATOMS: atom_id res chain seq x y z
N MET A 1 -37.83 -4.57 -10.43
CA MET A 1 -37.32 -3.71 -11.51
C MET A 1 -35.92 -4.19 -11.84
N THR A 2 -35.58 -4.33 -13.12
CA THR A 2 -34.25 -4.76 -13.57
C THR A 2 -33.26 -3.57 -13.55
N ASN A 3 -31.96 -3.87 -13.52
CA ASN A 3 -30.92 -2.87 -13.69
C ASN A 3 -31.02 -2.20 -15.07
N THR A 4 -30.32 -1.08 -15.27
CA THR A 4 -30.21 -0.44 -16.59
C THR A 4 -28.75 -0.28 -16.94
N VAL A 5 -28.38 -0.72 -18.15
CA VAL A 5 -27.01 -0.62 -18.65
C VAL A 5 -26.93 0.48 -19.70
N GLU A 6 -26.10 1.48 -19.45
CA GLU A 6 -25.85 2.63 -20.31
C GLU A 6 -24.34 2.69 -20.63
N GLY A 7 -23.96 2.22 -21.82
CA GLY A 7 -22.54 2.06 -22.16
C GLY A 7 -21.86 1.08 -21.21
N ALA A 8 -20.76 1.50 -20.57
CA ALA A 8 -20.02 0.71 -19.57
C ALA A 8 -20.55 0.87 -18.13
N VAL A 9 -21.69 1.55 -17.95
CA VAL A 9 -22.27 1.85 -16.63
C VAL A 9 -23.52 1.01 -16.40
N ILE A 10 -23.58 0.32 -15.27
CA ILE A 10 -24.75 -0.40 -14.77
C ILE A 10 -25.35 0.41 -13.63
N LYS A 11 -26.55 0.94 -13.84
CA LYS A 11 -27.31 1.67 -12.82
C LYS A 11 -28.27 0.72 -12.11
N VAL A 12 -28.11 0.59 -10.80
CA VAL A 12 -28.97 -0.29 -10.01
C VAL A 12 -30.28 0.41 -9.67
N LYS A 13 -31.41 -0.26 -9.91
CA LYS A 13 -32.75 0.34 -9.76
C LYS A 13 -33.56 -0.16 -8.57
N ALA A 14 -33.27 -1.36 -8.09
CA ALA A 14 -34.03 -1.97 -7.00
C ALA A 14 -33.16 -2.11 -5.77
N LEU A 15 -33.49 -1.35 -4.72
CA LEU A 15 -32.88 -1.50 -3.40
C LEU A 15 -33.98 -1.82 -2.39
N LYS A 16 -33.71 -2.78 -1.51
CA LYS A 16 -34.58 -3.08 -0.37
C LYS A 16 -33.77 -3.00 0.90
N LEU A 17 -34.19 -2.12 1.80
CA LEU A 17 -33.62 -2.05 3.15
C LEU A 17 -34.01 -3.31 3.92
N ASP A 18 -33.03 -4.03 4.44
CA ASP A 18 -33.27 -5.04 5.47
C ASP A 18 -33.60 -4.33 6.80
N PRO A 19 -34.80 -4.55 7.37
CA PRO A 19 -35.22 -3.85 8.58
C PRO A 19 -34.45 -4.26 9.84
N VAL A 20 -33.75 -5.41 9.81
CA VAL A 20 -32.97 -5.91 10.96
C VAL A 20 -31.56 -5.35 10.93
N THR A 21 -30.90 -5.42 9.77
CA THR A 21 -29.49 -5.01 9.65
C THR A 21 -29.32 -3.54 9.25
N GLY A 22 -30.36 -2.93 8.67
CA GLY A 22 -30.27 -1.62 8.04
C GLY A 22 -29.45 -1.63 6.74
N ILE A 23 -29.06 -2.81 6.24
CA ILE A 23 -28.27 -2.94 5.01
C ILE A 23 -29.23 -3.05 3.83
N ALA A 24 -28.96 -2.27 2.78
CA ALA A 24 -29.68 -2.37 1.52
C ALA A 24 -29.24 -3.61 0.74
N ALA A 25 -30.17 -4.53 0.51
CA ALA A 25 -29.97 -5.77 -0.25
C ALA A 25 -30.87 -5.82 -1.50
N GLY A 26 -30.60 -6.77 -2.39
CA GLY A 26 -31.30 -6.94 -3.68
C GLY A 26 -30.51 -6.49 -4.92
N LEU A 27 -29.22 -6.20 -4.73
CA LEU A 27 -28.27 -5.68 -5.74
C LEU A 27 -27.65 -6.81 -6.57
N SER A 28 -28.44 -7.64 -7.25
CA SER A 28 -27.88 -8.66 -8.14
C SER A 28 -27.52 -8.04 -9.49
N ILE A 29 -26.22 -8.01 -9.80
CA ILE A 29 -25.71 -7.68 -11.12
C ILE A 29 -25.63 -8.99 -11.90
N THR A 30 -26.37 -9.08 -12.99
CA THR A 30 -26.42 -10.32 -13.76
C THR A 30 -25.19 -10.45 -14.67
N GLN A 31 -24.88 -11.69 -15.11
CA GLN A 31 -23.85 -11.90 -16.13
C GLN A 31 -24.18 -11.17 -17.43
N GLU A 32 -25.48 -11.04 -17.77
CA GLU A 32 -25.94 -10.28 -18.93
C GLU A 32 -25.63 -8.79 -18.80
N ASP A 33 -25.92 -8.19 -17.64
CA ASP A 33 -25.59 -6.78 -17.37
C ASP A 33 -24.09 -6.51 -17.57
N LEU A 34 -23.24 -7.39 -17.03
CA LEU A 34 -21.78 -7.30 -17.16
C LEU A 34 -21.31 -7.46 -18.60
N ASN A 35 -21.87 -8.41 -19.36
CA ASN A 35 -21.50 -8.63 -20.74
C ASN A 35 -21.82 -7.42 -21.62
N ILE A 36 -23.01 -6.82 -21.44
CA ILE A 36 -23.42 -5.61 -22.16
C ILE A 36 -22.48 -4.44 -21.81
N ALA A 37 -22.20 -4.24 -20.51
CA ALA A 37 -21.32 -3.17 -20.07
C ALA A 37 -19.88 -3.34 -20.59
N LEU A 38 -19.35 -4.56 -20.53
CA LEU A 38 -18.00 -4.90 -20.97
C LEU A 38 -17.79 -4.70 -22.47
N ALA A 39 -18.81 -5.01 -23.28
CA ALA A 39 -18.77 -4.79 -24.73
C ALA A 39 -18.60 -3.31 -25.09
N ASN A 40 -19.08 -2.41 -24.22
CA ASN A 40 -18.99 -0.96 -24.39
C ASN A 40 -17.82 -0.32 -23.63
N ALA A 41 -17.14 -1.07 -22.76
CA ALA A 41 -16.00 -0.57 -21.99
C ALA A 41 -14.74 -0.45 -22.87
N LYS A 42 -14.10 0.73 -22.80
CA LYS A 42 -12.80 0.99 -23.42
C LYS A 42 -11.69 0.63 -22.43
N ALA A 43 -10.63 0.03 -22.95
CA ALA A 43 -9.43 -0.23 -22.16
C ALA A 43 -8.69 1.09 -21.88
N ASP A 44 -8.11 1.20 -20.68
CA ASP A 44 -7.16 2.26 -20.35
C ASP A 44 -5.77 2.00 -20.97
N SER A 45 -4.79 2.85 -20.65
CA SER A 45 -3.41 2.71 -21.14
C SER A 45 -2.74 1.40 -20.75
N ASN A 46 -3.26 0.72 -19.72
CA ASN A 46 -2.76 -0.56 -19.23
C ASN A 46 -3.55 -1.74 -19.80
N GLY A 47 -4.46 -1.50 -20.75
CA GLY A 47 -5.29 -2.54 -21.34
C GLY A 47 -6.48 -2.97 -20.47
N ILE A 48 -6.76 -2.27 -19.36
CA ILE A 48 -7.80 -2.68 -18.41
C ILE A 48 -9.13 -2.00 -18.75
N LYS A 49 -10.19 -2.81 -18.91
CA LYS A 49 -11.56 -2.33 -19.09
C LYS A 49 -12.25 -2.16 -17.74
N THR A 50 -12.92 -1.03 -17.53
CA THR A 50 -13.68 -0.76 -16.30
C THR A 50 -15.18 -0.80 -16.57
N ILE A 51 -15.89 -1.64 -15.83
CA ILE A 51 -17.35 -1.62 -15.74
C ILE A 51 -17.71 -0.87 -14.46
N ARG A 52 -18.57 0.15 -14.55
CA ARG A 52 -18.98 0.95 -13.39
C ARG A 52 -20.37 0.53 -12.94
N VAL A 53 -20.53 0.16 -11.67
CA VAL A 53 -21.81 -0.17 -11.04
C VAL A 53 -22.20 0.97 -10.11
N GLU A 54 -23.25 1.70 -10.46
CA GLU A 54 -23.75 2.83 -9.67
C GLU A 54 -24.92 2.40 -8.79
N VAL A 55 -24.69 2.45 -7.47
CA VAL A 55 -25.70 2.13 -6.46
C VAL A 55 -26.32 3.43 -5.95
N PRO A 56 -27.65 3.64 -6.09
CA PRO A 56 -28.28 4.87 -5.65
C PRO A 56 -28.24 4.99 -4.12
N VAL A 57 -28.23 6.24 -3.63
CA VAL A 57 -28.24 6.52 -2.19
C VAL A 57 -29.56 6.04 -1.57
N MET A 58 -29.47 5.24 -0.51
CA MET A 58 -30.59 4.82 0.31
C MET A 58 -30.62 5.60 1.63
N ALA A 59 -31.66 6.42 1.81
CA ALA A 59 -31.87 7.13 3.07
C ALA A 59 -32.08 6.15 4.24
N GLY A 60 -31.38 6.38 5.35
CA GLY A 60 -31.47 5.55 6.56
C GLY A 60 -30.76 4.18 6.46
N GLY A 61 -30.14 3.86 5.33
CA GLY A 61 -29.32 2.65 5.20
C GLY A 61 -28.00 2.78 5.96
N SER A 62 -27.49 1.66 6.45
CA SER A 62 -26.17 1.52 7.10
C SER A 62 -25.14 0.83 6.20
N GLY A 63 -25.55 0.31 5.05
CA GLY A 63 -24.68 -0.37 4.10
C GLY A 63 -25.41 -0.85 2.84
N TYR A 64 -24.65 -1.48 1.95
CA TYR A 64 -25.12 -2.13 0.72
C TYR A 64 -24.47 -3.50 0.58
N THR A 65 -25.22 -4.51 0.13
CA THR A 65 -24.68 -5.82 -0.27
C THR A 65 -24.94 -6.08 -1.75
N ILE A 66 -23.89 -6.03 -2.56
CA ILE A 66 -23.88 -6.23 -4.02
C ILE A 66 -23.58 -7.68 -4.34
N GLU A 67 -24.44 -8.34 -5.12
CA GLU A 67 -24.19 -9.69 -5.63
C GLU A 67 -23.61 -9.60 -7.05
N LEU A 68 -22.43 -10.18 -7.24
CA LEU A 68 -21.75 -10.32 -8.52
C LEU A 68 -21.67 -11.80 -8.93
N PRO A 69 -21.71 -12.13 -10.22
CA PRO A 69 -21.43 -13.48 -10.70
C PRO A 69 -19.96 -13.81 -10.43
N ALA A 70 -19.69 -14.91 -9.73
CA ALA A 70 -18.32 -15.30 -9.39
C ALA A 70 -17.46 -15.55 -10.64
N ALA A 71 -18.07 -15.96 -11.76
CA ALA A 71 -17.39 -16.13 -13.04
C ALA A 71 -16.75 -14.84 -13.58
N ALA A 72 -17.30 -13.67 -13.24
CA ALA A 72 -16.73 -12.38 -13.63
C ALA A 72 -15.46 -12.01 -12.85
N LEU A 73 -15.17 -12.74 -11.76
CA LEU A 73 -14.08 -12.47 -10.83
C LEU A 73 -13.01 -13.59 -10.82
N ARG A 74 -13.07 -14.50 -11.80
CA ARG A 74 -12.17 -15.67 -12.00
C ARG A 74 -11.54 -15.70 -13.39
N SER A 75 -11.01 -14.57 -13.83
CA SER A 75 -10.25 -14.45 -15.08
C SER A 75 -8.82 -14.95 -14.91
N ASP A 76 -8.18 -15.36 -16.01
CA ASP A 76 -6.72 -15.61 -16.02
C ASP A 76 -5.90 -14.32 -16.13
N ALA A 77 -6.53 -13.23 -16.62
CA ALA A 77 -5.90 -11.94 -16.80
C ALA A 77 -6.63 -10.86 -15.99
N ALA A 78 -5.86 -9.95 -15.38
CA ALA A 78 -6.35 -8.78 -14.67
C ALA A 78 -6.73 -7.63 -15.63
N ASN A 79 -7.46 -7.93 -16.70
CA ASN A 79 -7.80 -6.98 -17.77
C ASN A 79 -9.22 -6.40 -17.67
N VAL A 80 -10.00 -6.81 -16.67
CA VAL A 80 -11.32 -6.23 -16.36
C VAL A 80 -11.38 -5.86 -14.88
N ARG A 81 -12.01 -4.73 -14.57
CA ARG A 81 -12.34 -4.34 -13.20
C ARG A 81 -13.80 -3.90 -13.10
N ILE A 82 -14.43 -4.21 -11.99
CA ILE A 82 -15.78 -3.75 -11.65
C ILE A 82 -15.64 -2.68 -10.56
N GLU A 83 -16.01 -1.45 -10.88
CA GLU A 83 -16.02 -0.32 -9.95
C GLU A 83 -17.42 -0.17 -9.35
N VAL A 84 -17.61 -0.61 -8.11
CA VAL A 84 -18.86 -0.48 -7.36
C VAL A 84 -18.88 0.82 -6.59
N VAL A 85 -19.77 1.74 -6.95
CA VAL A 85 -19.88 3.09 -6.36
C VAL A 85 -21.12 3.16 -5.50
N THR A 86 -20.94 3.45 -4.22
CA THR A 86 -22.01 3.55 -3.22
C THR A 86 -21.93 4.88 -2.46
N GLY A 87 -22.95 5.16 -1.64
CA GLY A 87 -22.94 6.32 -0.73
C GLY A 87 -21.90 6.25 0.39
N PHE A 88 -21.36 5.08 0.72
CA PHE A 88 -20.37 4.90 1.80
C PHE A 88 -18.93 4.80 1.30
N GLY A 89 -18.76 4.49 0.02
CA GLY A 89 -17.45 4.37 -0.62
C GLY A 89 -17.50 3.64 -1.95
N THR A 90 -16.32 3.51 -2.54
CA THR A 90 -16.13 2.80 -3.81
C THR A 90 -15.23 1.58 -3.59
N ILE A 91 -15.56 0.47 -4.25
CA ILE A 91 -14.70 -0.71 -4.31
C ILE A 91 -14.39 -0.99 -5.78
N GLN A 92 -13.12 -1.06 -6.15
CA GLN A 92 -12.70 -1.60 -7.44
C GLN A 92 -12.29 -3.06 -7.27
N VAL A 93 -13.00 -3.93 -7.96
CA VAL A 93 -12.84 -5.38 -7.88
C VAL A 93 -12.18 -5.86 -9.17
N PRO A 94 -10.95 -6.38 -9.13
CA PRO A 94 -10.32 -6.93 -10.31
C PRO A 94 -10.98 -8.25 -10.70
N SER A 95 -10.98 -8.57 -12.00
CA SER A 95 -11.48 -9.85 -12.53
C SER A 95 -10.71 -11.08 -12.07
N VAL A 96 -9.64 -10.91 -11.29
CA VAL A 96 -8.78 -11.95 -10.72
C VAL A 96 -8.91 -12.04 -9.19
N MET A 97 -9.91 -11.38 -8.60
CA MET A 97 -10.13 -11.31 -7.15
C MET A 97 -10.23 -12.70 -6.51
N LEU A 98 -10.89 -13.66 -7.18
CA LEU A 98 -11.08 -15.00 -6.65
C LEU A 98 -10.00 -15.97 -7.15
N ASP A 99 -9.62 -16.90 -6.26
CA ASP A 99 -8.74 -18.02 -6.61
C ASP A 99 -9.44 -18.93 -7.64
N LYS A 100 -8.64 -19.52 -8.54
CA LYS A 100 -9.05 -20.63 -9.40
C LYS A 100 -9.53 -21.83 -8.59
N ALA A 101 -9.19 -21.98 -7.31
CA ALA A 101 -9.76 -23.03 -6.44
C ALA A 101 -11.28 -22.86 -6.21
N ALA A 102 -11.83 -21.65 -6.35
CA ALA A 102 -13.26 -21.37 -6.20
C ALA A 102 -14.07 -21.65 -7.48
N GLN A 103 -13.81 -22.76 -8.19
CA GLN A 103 -14.39 -23.01 -9.52
C GLN A 103 -15.91 -23.15 -9.52
N ASP A 104 -16.45 -23.76 -8.46
CA ASP A 104 -17.88 -24.04 -8.31
C ASP A 104 -18.66 -22.85 -7.76
N ALA A 105 -17.95 -21.80 -7.32
CA ALA A 105 -18.57 -20.59 -6.80
C ALA A 105 -19.47 -19.96 -7.87
N LYS A 106 -20.71 -19.65 -7.48
CA LYS A 106 -21.69 -19.02 -8.38
C LYS A 106 -21.79 -17.53 -8.15
N ARG A 107 -21.73 -17.10 -6.90
CA ARG A 107 -22.03 -15.73 -6.48
C ARG A 107 -21.00 -15.22 -5.48
N VAL A 108 -20.69 -13.95 -5.61
CA VAL A 108 -19.94 -13.18 -4.61
C VAL A 108 -20.82 -12.06 -4.10
N GLU A 109 -20.97 -11.97 -2.79
CA GLU A 109 -21.65 -10.87 -2.12
C GLU A 109 -20.61 -9.91 -1.53
N LEU A 110 -20.53 -8.70 -2.07
CA LEU A 110 -19.69 -7.62 -1.59
C LEU A 110 -20.51 -6.69 -0.72
N THR A 111 -20.14 -6.55 0.55
CA THR A 111 -20.81 -5.65 1.48
C THR A 111 -19.92 -4.44 1.78
N ILE A 112 -20.49 -3.24 1.67
CA ILE A 112 -19.86 -2.00 2.14
C ILE A 112 -20.86 -1.20 2.98
N GLY A 113 -20.46 -0.74 4.15
CA GLY A 113 -21.33 0.05 5.01
C GLY A 113 -20.58 0.91 6.00
N THR A 114 -21.30 1.74 6.73
CA THR A 114 -20.73 2.47 7.87
C THR A 114 -20.31 1.50 8.94
N SER A 115 -19.20 1.81 9.62
CA SER A 115 -18.78 1.11 10.84
C SER A 115 -18.45 2.12 11.92
N GLY A 116 -18.38 1.65 13.17
CA GLY A 116 -17.85 2.42 14.29
C GLY A 116 -16.35 2.14 14.49
N THR A 117 -15.71 2.98 15.30
CA THR A 117 -14.31 2.80 15.71
C THR A 117 -14.17 1.97 16.98
N THR A 118 -15.28 1.53 17.60
CA THR A 118 -15.30 0.84 18.91
C THR A 118 -14.53 -0.48 18.96
N LYS A 119 -14.25 -1.08 17.80
CA LYS A 119 -13.43 -2.30 17.66
C LYS A 119 -11.91 -2.02 17.65
N LEU A 120 -11.51 -0.76 17.50
CA LEU A 120 -10.11 -0.35 17.53
C LEU A 120 -9.65 -0.18 18.99
N ASP A 121 -8.35 -0.23 19.23
CA ASP A 121 -7.81 0.11 20.55
C ASP A 121 -7.99 1.61 20.87
N PRO A 122 -7.91 2.04 22.15
CA PRO A 122 -8.12 3.44 22.53
C PRO A 122 -7.22 4.45 21.81
N VAL A 123 -5.96 4.09 21.51
CA VAL A 123 -5.04 4.99 20.81
C VAL A 123 -5.50 5.19 19.37
N THR A 124 -5.83 4.11 18.66
CA THR A 124 -6.31 4.22 17.28
C THR A 124 -7.69 4.86 17.19
N GLN A 125 -8.57 4.66 18.18
CA GLN A 125 -9.84 5.40 18.27
C GLN A 125 -9.62 6.92 18.38
N SER A 126 -8.65 7.35 19.20
CA SER A 126 -8.30 8.76 19.34
C SER A 126 -7.77 9.35 18.02
N MET A 127 -6.90 8.62 17.33
CA MET A 127 -6.39 9.03 16.00
C MET A 127 -7.50 9.08 14.94
N ALA A 128 -8.45 8.15 14.98
CA ALA A 128 -9.61 8.15 14.09
C ALA A 128 -10.53 9.35 14.37
N GLY A 129 -10.84 9.63 15.64
CA GLY A 129 -11.73 10.72 16.03
C GLY A 129 -13.11 10.57 15.40
N SER A 130 -13.63 11.62 14.76
CA SER A 130 -14.92 11.61 14.05
C SER A 130 -14.80 11.27 12.55
N ARG A 131 -13.63 10.79 12.10
CA ARG A 131 -13.41 10.50 10.68
C ARG A 131 -14.17 9.24 10.25
N PRO A 132 -14.44 9.07 8.94
CA PRO A 132 -15.21 7.94 8.45
C PRO A 132 -14.57 6.59 8.79
N ALA A 133 -15.42 5.64 9.19
CA ALA A 133 -15.08 4.22 9.26
C ALA A 133 -16.11 3.41 8.48
N ILE A 134 -15.63 2.39 7.77
CA ILE A 134 -16.45 1.50 6.95
C ILE A 134 -16.25 0.04 7.36
N SER A 135 -17.25 -0.78 7.06
CA SER A 135 -17.11 -2.23 7.01
C SER A 135 -17.02 -2.67 5.55
N LEU A 136 -16.12 -3.62 5.29
CA LEU A 136 -15.99 -4.34 4.04
C LEU A 136 -16.24 -5.82 4.32
N GLY A 137 -17.21 -6.42 3.64
CA GLY A 137 -17.53 -7.83 3.76
C GLY A 137 -17.48 -8.51 2.40
N VAL A 138 -17.03 -9.77 2.38
CA VAL A 138 -17.09 -10.64 1.19
C VAL A 138 -17.69 -11.98 1.62
N LYS A 139 -18.67 -12.46 0.85
CA LYS A 139 -19.16 -13.84 0.96
C LYS A 139 -19.13 -14.53 -0.39
N ILE A 140 -18.82 -15.82 -0.40
CA ILE A 140 -18.89 -16.67 -1.59
C ILE A 140 -19.99 -17.71 -1.34
N ASP A 141 -21.00 -17.73 -2.22
CA ASP A 141 -22.18 -18.60 -2.10
C ASP A 141 -22.80 -18.61 -0.68
N GLY A 142 -22.86 -17.43 -0.05
CA GLY A 142 -23.43 -17.21 1.28
C GLY A 142 -22.48 -17.49 2.45
N THR A 143 -21.30 -18.07 2.19
CA THR A 143 -20.28 -18.32 3.21
C THR A 143 -19.39 -17.10 3.35
N ALA A 144 -19.23 -16.59 4.58
CA ALA A 144 -18.34 -15.47 4.83
C ALA A 144 -16.89 -15.90 4.65
N GLU A 145 -16.15 -15.10 3.89
CA GLU A 145 -14.74 -15.35 3.66
C GLU A 145 -13.90 -15.01 4.89
N ALA A 146 -12.86 -15.80 5.13
CA ALA A 146 -11.88 -15.55 6.18
C ALA A 146 -10.99 -14.33 5.85
N GLU A 147 -10.24 -13.85 6.82
CA GLU A 147 -9.19 -12.84 6.57
C GLU A 147 -8.11 -13.41 5.64
N ASN A 148 -7.60 -12.59 4.71
CA ASN A 148 -6.65 -12.97 3.64
C ASN A 148 -7.17 -13.97 2.60
N SER A 149 -8.47 -14.00 2.37
CA SER A 149 -9.14 -14.91 1.41
C SER A 149 -9.07 -14.47 -0.05
N LEU A 150 -8.77 -13.20 -0.32
CA LEU A 150 -8.82 -12.68 -1.69
C LEU A 150 -7.49 -12.97 -2.41
N ASN A 151 -7.58 -13.63 -3.58
CA ASN A 151 -6.44 -13.96 -4.42
C ASN A 151 -5.75 -12.71 -4.98
N ALA A 152 -6.52 -11.65 -5.26
CA ALA A 152 -5.99 -10.37 -5.67
C ALA A 152 -6.61 -9.24 -4.83
N PRO A 153 -5.83 -8.18 -4.53
CA PRO A 153 -6.32 -7.07 -3.73
C PRO A 153 -7.42 -6.30 -4.45
N VAL A 154 -8.40 -5.81 -3.68
CA VAL A 154 -9.39 -4.83 -4.13
C VAL A 154 -8.94 -3.43 -3.75
N GLU A 155 -9.18 -2.45 -4.62
CA GLU A 155 -9.00 -1.04 -4.26
C GLU A 155 -10.25 -0.55 -3.54
N VAL A 156 -10.07 0.13 -2.41
CA VAL A 156 -11.16 0.72 -1.62
C VAL A 156 -10.93 2.21 -1.52
N ARG A 157 -12.02 2.98 -1.69
CA ARG A 157 -12.02 4.44 -1.55
C ARG A 157 -13.03 4.84 -0.49
N ILE A 158 -12.54 5.39 0.61
CA ILE A 158 -13.37 5.96 1.68
C ILE A 158 -13.51 7.46 1.43
N PRO A 159 -14.71 7.97 1.07
CA PRO A 159 -14.93 9.38 0.81
C PRO A 159 -14.58 10.20 2.06
N TYR A 160 -13.77 11.24 1.89
CA TYR A 160 -13.36 12.10 2.98
C TYR A 160 -13.03 13.51 2.48
N LEU A 161 -13.54 14.51 3.20
CA LEU A 161 -13.22 15.92 2.99
C LEU A 161 -12.40 16.38 4.20
N PRO A 162 -11.06 16.39 4.10
CA PRO A 162 -10.20 16.79 5.21
C PRO A 162 -10.42 18.26 5.57
N SER A 163 -10.09 18.61 6.82
CA SER A 163 -9.90 20.01 7.19
C SER A 163 -8.72 20.63 6.40
N LEU A 164 -8.62 21.97 6.39
CA LEU A 164 -7.50 22.65 5.73
C LEU A 164 -6.14 22.19 6.28
N HIS A 165 -6.04 21.97 7.60
CA HIS A 165 -4.81 21.49 8.22
C HIS A 165 -4.44 20.10 7.71
N GLU A 166 -5.37 19.15 7.73
CA GLU A 166 -5.14 17.79 7.23
C GLU A 166 -4.88 17.74 5.73
N LEU A 167 -5.43 18.67 4.96
CA LEU A 167 -5.18 18.73 3.52
C LEU A 167 -3.73 19.15 3.22
N VAL A 168 -3.17 20.09 3.99
CA VAL A 168 -1.77 20.50 3.82
C VAL A 168 -0.77 19.52 4.41
N THR A 169 -1.21 18.62 5.30
CA THR A 169 -0.42 17.53 5.88
C THR A 169 -1.02 16.15 5.56
N SER A 170 -1.50 15.99 4.33
CA SER A 170 -2.26 14.80 3.91
C SER A 170 -1.48 13.49 4.00
N GLU A 171 -0.15 13.54 4.10
CA GLU A 171 0.71 12.41 4.41
C GLU A 171 0.41 11.78 5.78
N TYR A 172 -0.18 12.51 6.72
CA TYR A 172 -0.59 11.98 8.02
C TYR A 172 -2.02 11.41 8.03
N LEU A 173 -2.75 11.52 6.92
CA LEU A 173 -3.99 10.76 6.74
C LEU A 173 -3.64 9.31 6.45
N THR A 174 -4.14 8.42 7.30
CA THR A 174 -3.87 6.99 7.29
C THR A 174 -5.17 6.20 7.31
N VAL A 175 -5.08 4.91 7.01
CA VAL A 175 -6.18 3.96 7.18
C VAL A 175 -5.72 2.85 8.11
N TRP A 176 -6.54 2.54 9.09
CA TRP A 176 -6.32 1.46 10.06
C TRP A 176 -7.41 0.41 9.92
N HIS A 177 -7.02 -0.86 9.98
CA HIS A 177 -7.95 -1.98 10.01
C HIS A 177 -7.82 -2.78 11.29
N VAL A 178 -8.86 -3.54 11.64
CA VAL A 178 -8.80 -4.52 12.72
C VAL A 178 -8.51 -5.88 12.10
N ASN A 179 -7.46 -6.58 12.56
CA ASN A 179 -7.14 -7.94 12.15
C ASN A 179 -7.90 -9.01 12.98
N ALA A 180 -7.67 -10.30 12.71
CA ALA A 180 -8.39 -11.43 13.32
C ALA A 180 -8.23 -11.49 14.83
N ASP A 181 -7.08 -11.03 15.33
CA ASP A 181 -6.76 -10.97 16.76
C ASP A 181 -7.40 -9.76 17.45
N GLY A 182 -8.19 -8.96 16.72
CA GLY A 182 -8.79 -7.73 17.21
C GLY A 182 -7.79 -6.59 17.35
N LYS A 183 -6.60 -6.69 16.74
CA LYS A 183 -5.55 -5.67 16.82
C LYS A 183 -5.65 -4.68 15.66
N PRO A 184 -5.45 -3.38 15.93
CA PRO A 184 -5.35 -2.37 14.89
C PRO A 184 -4.04 -2.54 14.11
N VAL A 185 -4.14 -2.55 12.80
CA VAL A 185 -3.00 -2.61 11.88
C VAL A 185 -3.17 -1.52 10.83
N GLN A 186 -2.10 -0.78 10.56
CA GLN A 186 -2.12 0.30 9.59
C GLN A 186 -1.98 -0.24 8.16
N ILE A 187 -2.81 0.27 7.24
CA ILE A 187 -2.64 0.07 5.80
C ILE A 187 -1.62 1.11 5.31
N ARG A 188 -0.33 0.73 5.32
CA ARG A 188 0.81 1.64 5.12
C ARG A 188 0.73 2.48 3.84
N HIS A 189 0.25 1.88 2.74
CA HIS A 189 0.14 2.53 1.42
C HIS A 189 -1.20 3.25 1.19
N ALA A 190 -2.01 3.45 2.23
CA ALA A 190 -3.18 4.29 2.11
C ALA A 190 -2.76 5.76 1.85
N LYS A 191 -3.36 6.36 0.83
CA LYS A 191 -3.12 7.77 0.45
C LYS A 191 -4.41 8.55 0.28
N TYR A 192 -4.36 9.84 0.61
CA TYR A 192 -5.44 10.75 0.24
C TYR A 192 -5.31 11.12 -1.23
N ASP A 193 -6.37 10.91 -1.99
CA ASP A 193 -6.48 11.32 -3.38
C ASP A 193 -7.41 12.53 -3.45
N ALA A 194 -6.84 13.71 -3.71
CA ALA A 194 -7.59 14.97 -3.74
C ALA A 194 -8.59 15.06 -4.91
N VAL A 195 -8.31 14.37 -6.03
CA VAL A 195 -9.22 14.32 -7.19
C VAL A 195 -10.44 13.46 -6.86
N LYS A 196 -10.20 12.30 -6.26
CA LYS A 196 -11.26 11.37 -5.83
C LYS A 196 -11.94 11.79 -4.53
N LYS A 197 -11.33 12.72 -3.78
CA LYS A 197 -11.77 13.19 -2.45
C LYS A 197 -11.97 12.02 -1.48
N ALA A 198 -10.98 11.13 -1.43
CA ALA A 198 -11.08 9.88 -0.69
C ALA A 198 -9.71 9.41 -0.18
N LEU A 199 -9.71 8.66 0.91
CA LEU A 199 -8.60 7.77 1.25
C LEU A 199 -8.69 6.54 0.34
N VAL A 200 -7.61 6.27 -0.41
CA VAL A 200 -7.49 5.17 -1.35
C VAL A 200 -6.48 4.18 -0.82
N PHE A 201 -6.83 2.90 -0.79
CA PHE A 201 -5.94 1.82 -0.39
C PHE A 201 -6.33 0.50 -1.06
N ASN A 202 -5.42 -0.47 -1.03
CA ASN A 202 -5.65 -1.83 -1.51
C ASN A 202 -5.70 -2.80 -0.34
N THR A 203 -6.55 -3.82 -0.42
CA THR A 203 -6.63 -4.86 0.62
C THR A 203 -7.09 -6.21 0.05
N THR A 204 -6.61 -7.30 0.64
CA THR A 204 -7.08 -8.67 0.43
C THR A 204 -7.97 -9.16 1.58
N GLN A 205 -8.27 -8.30 2.56
CA GLN A 205 -8.94 -8.68 3.78
C GLN A 205 -10.31 -7.98 3.91
N PRO A 206 -11.40 -8.71 4.10
CA PRO A 206 -12.62 -8.14 4.68
C PRO A 206 -12.33 -7.59 6.08
N GLY A 207 -13.11 -6.62 6.56
CA GLY A 207 -12.90 -6.08 7.90
C GLY A 207 -13.49 -4.69 8.13
N THR A 208 -13.13 -4.10 9.26
CA THR A 208 -13.43 -2.69 9.56
C THR A 208 -12.21 -1.84 9.23
N TYR A 209 -12.43 -0.74 8.50
CA TYR A 209 -11.41 0.21 8.10
C TYR A 209 -11.80 1.60 8.59
N ALA A 210 -10.87 2.31 9.23
CA ALA A 210 -11.09 3.66 9.72
C ALA A 210 -10.05 4.62 9.15
N VAL A 211 -10.51 5.77 8.68
CA VAL A 211 -9.63 6.90 8.38
C VAL A 211 -9.14 7.46 9.72
N ALA A 212 -7.84 7.74 9.81
CA ALA A 212 -7.23 8.35 10.98
C ALA A 212 -6.25 9.45 10.59
N TYR A 213 -5.94 10.30 11.55
CA TYR A 213 -4.80 11.20 11.47
C TYR A 213 -3.71 10.70 12.41
N THR A 214 -2.62 10.20 11.82
CA THR A 214 -1.48 9.64 12.54
C THR A 214 -0.29 10.53 12.29
N HIS A 215 0.10 11.31 13.29
CA HIS A 215 1.33 12.10 13.26
C HIS A 215 2.26 11.57 14.35
N LYS A 216 3.36 10.95 13.92
CA LYS A 216 4.40 10.41 14.80
C LYS A 216 5.63 11.30 14.74
N SER A 217 6.01 11.82 15.90
CA SER A 217 7.20 12.64 16.13
C SER A 217 8.10 12.01 17.19
N PHE A 218 9.35 12.45 17.26
CA PHE A 218 10.35 11.95 18.22
C PHE A 218 11.02 13.11 18.96
N SER A 219 11.38 12.92 20.24
CA SER A 219 11.98 13.95 21.09
C SER A 219 13.35 14.42 20.63
N ASP A 220 14.10 13.54 19.95
CA ASP A 220 15.44 13.81 19.44
C ASP A 220 15.46 14.26 17.96
N VAL A 221 14.28 14.48 17.36
CA VAL A 221 14.14 15.10 16.05
C VAL A 221 13.86 16.58 16.26
N ALA A 222 14.89 17.41 16.08
CA ALA A 222 14.78 18.84 16.28
C ALA A 222 13.78 19.47 15.27
N PRO A 223 12.95 20.44 15.72
CA PRO A 223 12.09 21.20 14.80
C PRO A 223 12.93 21.89 13.70
N ASN A 224 12.45 21.82 12.46
CA ASN A 224 13.11 22.34 11.26
C ASN A 224 14.44 21.64 10.91
N ALA A 225 14.77 20.50 11.53
CA ALA A 225 15.87 19.67 11.04
C ALA A 225 15.60 19.24 9.59
N TRP A 226 16.63 19.22 8.75
CA TRP A 226 16.51 18.87 7.33
C TRP A 226 15.90 17.47 7.11
N TYR A 227 16.03 16.56 8.08
CA TYR A 227 15.44 15.22 8.04
C TYR A 227 14.08 15.11 8.72
N GLN A 228 13.58 16.15 9.42
CA GLN A 228 12.33 16.08 10.16
C GLN A 228 11.15 15.61 9.29
N PRO A 229 10.87 16.21 8.11
CA PRO A 229 9.74 15.79 7.29
C PRO A 229 9.84 14.32 6.86
N ALA A 230 11.05 13.86 6.55
CA ALA A 230 11.29 12.48 6.16
C ALA A 230 11.05 11.52 7.34
N VAL A 231 11.60 11.81 8.51
CA VAL A 231 11.45 10.97 9.69
C VAL A 231 9.98 10.89 10.12
N GLU A 232 9.32 12.04 10.29
CA GLU A 232 7.93 12.08 10.77
C GLU A 232 6.97 11.46 9.76
N THR A 233 7.12 11.74 8.45
CA THR A 233 6.25 11.15 7.42
C THR A 233 6.40 9.64 7.35
N MET A 234 7.63 9.16 7.22
CA MET A 234 7.88 7.74 7.04
C MET A 234 7.51 6.95 8.30
N ALA A 235 7.69 7.52 9.50
CA ALA A 235 7.28 6.89 10.75
C ALA A 235 5.75 6.90 10.92
N SER A 236 5.08 7.99 10.51
CA SER A 236 3.62 8.12 10.54
C SER A 236 2.92 7.16 9.57
N LYS A 237 3.56 6.83 8.45
CA LYS A 237 3.12 5.80 7.50
C LYS A 237 3.47 4.37 7.93
N GLY A 238 4.21 4.21 9.02
CA GLY A 238 4.64 2.91 9.53
C GLY A 238 5.73 2.24 8.68
N PHE A 239 6.48 3.02 7.89
CA PHE A 239 7.58 2.51 7.06
C PHE A 239 8.89 2.39 7.85
N ILE A 240 9.14 3.34 8.75
CA ILE A 240 10.33 3.35 9.63
C ILE A 240 9.94 3.31 11.11
N ASP A 241 10.83 2.76 11.92
CA ASP A 241 10.66 2.65 13.37
C ASP A 241 11.68 3.49 14.13
N GLY A 242 11.30 3.98 15.30
CA GLY A 242 12.23 4.61 16.25
C GLY A 242 13.10 3.57 16.97
N THR A 243 14.16 4.03 17.61
CA THR A 243 14.94 3.20 18.54
C THR A 243 14.22 3.01 19.87
N SER A 244 13.26 3.89 20.18
CA SER A 244 12.31 3.75 21.27
C SER A 244 10.93 4.29 20.86
N SER A 245 9.98 4.34 21.80
CA SER A 245 8.69 5.02 21.58
C SER A 245 8.82 6.54 21.47
N THR A 246 9.92 7.12 21.95
CA THR A 246 10.16 8.57 21.99
C THR A 246 11.30 9.01 21.09
N ASP A 247 12.25 8.15 20.77
CA ASP A 247 13.49 8.52 20.08
C ASP A 247 13.65 7.82 18.74
N PHE A 248 14.20 8.55 17.77
CA PHE A 248 14.55 8.02 16.45
C PHE A 248 16.03 7.71 16.30
N SER A 249 16.90 8.40 17.05
CA SER A 249 18.36 8.39 16.96
C SER A 249 18.88 8.75 15.56
N PRO A 250 18.62 9.99 15.07
CA PRO A 250 18.86 10.37 13.68
C PRO A 250 20.34 10.26 13.25
N ASP A 251 21.27 10.52 14.15
CA ASP A 251 22.71 10.52 13.87
C ASP A 251 23.38 9.14 14.06
N SER A 252 22.66 8.16 14.60
CA SER A 252 23.18 6.79 14.71
C SER A 252 23.27 6.12 13.35
N THR A 253 24.25 5.23 13.18
CA THR A 253 24.37 4.40 11.98
C THR A 253 23.13 3.51 11.82
N VAL A 254 22.57 3.45 10.61
CA VAL A 254 21.49 2.50 10.29
C VAL A 254 22.09 1.12 10.03
N THR A 255 21.46 0.09 10.58
CA THR A 255 21.87 -1.29 10.31
C THR A 255 21.34 -1.79 8.97
N ARG A 256 22.00 -2.80 8.43
CA ARG A 256 21.60 -3.46 7.18
C ARG A 256 20.17 -4.01 7.24
N ILE A 257 19.74 -4.57 8.38
CA ILE A 257 18.39 -5.12 8.55
C ILE A 257 17.32 -4.02 8.59
N GLU A 258 17.58 -2.93 9.32
CA GLU A 258 16.63 -1.81 9.41
C GLU A 258 16.42 -1.18 8.04
N TYR A 259 17.51 -0.88 7.32
CA TYR A 259 17.41 -0.25 6.01
C TYR A 259 16.61 -1.11 5.03
N LEU A 260 16.94 -2.40 4.94
CA LEU A 260 16.28 -3.29 3.99
C LEU A 260 14.81 -3.50 4.35
N ALA A 261 14.49 -3.64 5.64
CA ALA A 261 13.11 -3.76 6.08
C ALA A 261 12.31 -2.50 5.73
N TRP A 262 12.83 -1.32 6.06
CA TRP A 262 12.15 -0.06 5.75
C TRP A 262 11.97 0.16 4.25
N LEU A 263 12.94 -0.26 3.43
CA LEU A 263 12.87 -0.20 1.98
C LEU A 263 11.74 -1.10 1.43
N VAL A 264 11.67 -2.36 1.87
CA VAL A 264 10.59 -3.30 1.50
C VAL A 264 9.22 -2.72 1.86
N ARG A 265 9.09 -2.16 3.07
CA ARG A 265 7.86 -1.51 3.52
C ARG A 265 7.51 -0.28 2.69
N THR A 266 8.48 0.59 2.41
CA THR A 266 8.28 1.83 1.66
C THR A 266 7.79 1.54 0.24
N LEU A 267 8.28 0.47 -0.37
CA LEU A 267 7.91 0.07 -1.72
C LEU A 267 6.68 -0.85 -1.78
N GLY A 268 6.18 -1.32 -0.65
CA GLY A 268 5.04 -2.24 -0.58
C GLY A 268 5.32 -3.58 -1.25
N LEU A 269 6.57 -4.04 -1.21
CA LEU A 269 6.98 -5.28 -1.85
C LEU A 269 6.40 -6.49 -1.12
N SER A 270 5.96 -7.48 -1.88
CA SER A 270 5.43 -8.75 -1.37
C SER A 270 5.95 -9.90 -2.22
N ALA A 271 6.30 -11.01 -1.56
CA ALA A 271 6.65 -12.27 -2.22
C ALA A 271 6.44 -13.42 -1.24
N GLU A 272 5.99 -14.57 -1.75
CA GLU A 272 6.03 -15.82 -0.99
C GLU A 272 7.47 -16.28 -0.82
N PHE A 273 7.83 -16.76 0.38
CA PHE A 273 9.16 -17.29 0.65
C PHE A 273 9.10 -18.51 1.58
N ALA A 274 9.84 -19.56 1.23
CA ALA A 274 9.86 -20.80 2.01
C ALA A 274 10.89 -20.78 3.15
N ALA A 275 11.90 -19.92 3.08
CA ALA A 275 12.98 -19.85 4.06
C ALA A 275 13.65 -18.48 4.11
N ASN A 276 14.25 -18.17 5.25
CA ASN A 276 15.07 -16.97 5.46
C ASN A 276 16.57 -17.32 5.56
N PHE A 277 17.42 -16.30 5.79
CA PHE A 277 18.83 -16.48 6.12
C PHE A 277 18.99 -17.16 7.50
N SER A 278 20.09 -17.89 7.70
CA SER A 278 20.31 -18.70 8.91
C SER A 278 20.38 -17.88 10.20
N ASP A 279 20.80 -16.62 10.11
CA ASP A 279 20.93 -15.66 11.20
C ASP A 279 19.69 -14.75 11.38
N ILE A 280 18.58 -15.05 10.68
CA ILE A 280 17.32 -14.34 10.77
C ILE A 280 16.24 -15.28 11.35
N HIS A 281 16.06 -15.20 12.67
CA HIS A 281 15.09 -16.01 13.39
C HIS A 281 13.65 -15.50 13.21
N ALA A 282 12.67 -16.41 13.24
CA ALA A 282 11.23 -16.08 13.09
C ALA A 282 10.69 -15.11 14.14
N THR A 283 11.37 -14.95 15.28
CA THR A 283 11.01 -13.98 16.32
C THR A 283 11.55 -12.56 16.04
N ASN A 284 12.37 -12.38 14.99
CA ASN A 284 12.85 -11.07 14.60
C ASN A 284 11.70 -10.25 14.01
N GLN A 285 11.52 -9.02 14.48
CA GLN A 285 10.45 -8.13 14.02
C GLN A 285 10.50 -7.78 12.52
N TYR A 286 11.65 -7.99 11.87
CA TYR A 286 11.86 -7.76 10.44
C TYR A 286 11.91 -9.06 9.63
N TYR A 287 11.52 -10.20 10.22
CA TYR A 287 11.63 -11.52 9.58
C TYR A 287 10.97 -11.55 8.20
N GLU A 288 9.72 -11.07 8.12
CA GLU A 288 8.93 -11.05 6.88
C GLU A 288 9.60 -10.19 5.80
N GLU A 289 10.01 -8.97 6.12
CA GLU A 289 10.60 -8.07 5.15
C GLU A 289 11.92 -8.63 4.57
N ILE A 290 12.74 -9.29 5.39
CA ILE A 290 13.98 -9.90 4.92
C ILE A 290 13.70 -11.14 4.07
N GLY A 291 12.68 -11.94 4.41
CA GLY A 291 12.23 -13.08 3.62
C GLY A 291 11.78 -12.65 2.22
N ILE A 292 10.93 -11.61 2.15
CA ILE A 292 10.48 -11.00 0.89
C ILE A 292 11.67 -10.48 0.09
N ALA A 293 12.57 -9.72 0.72
CA ALA A 293 13.74 -9.17 0.03
C ALA A 293 14.67 -10.26 -0.52
N ARG A 294 14.81 -11.39 0.18
CA ARG A 294 15.57 -12.55 -0.29
C ARG A 294 14.88 -13.20 -1.50
N ALA A 295 13.57 -13.44 -1.41
CA ALA A 295 12.81 -14.07 -2.49
C ALA A 295 12.79 -13.23 -3.78
N LEU A 296 12.77 -11.91 -3.64
CA LEU A 296 12.86 -10.97 -4.76
C LEU A 296 14.30 -10.73 -5.25
N GLY A 297 15.31 -11.36 -4.63
CA GLY A 297 16.71 -11.22 -5.05
C GLY A 297 17.35 -9.85 -4.73
N ILE A 298 16.72 -9.06 -3.85
CA ILE A 298 17.23 -7.74 -3.45
C ILE A 298 18.51 -7.89 -2.63
N THR A 299 18.53 -8.89 -1.76
CA THR A 299 19.72 -9.30 -1.00
C THR A 299 19.98 -10.79 -1.20
N VAL A 300 21.25 -11.16 -1.35
CA VAL A 300 21.69 -12.55 -1.52
C VAL A 300 22.45 -13.09 -0.30
N GLY A 301 22.77 -12.22 0.66
CA GLY A 301 23.58 -12.57 1.83
C GLY A 301 25.01 -12.99 1.48
N PHE A 302 25.67 -13.64 2.43
CA PHE A 302 27.00 -14.25 2.28
C PHE A 302 27.05 -15.54 3.09
N ASP A 303 27.40 -16.66 2.45
CA ASP A 303 27.46 -18.00 3.06
C ASP A 303 26.21 -18.38 3.87
N GLY A 304 25.03 -18.04 3.35
CA GLY A 304 23.73 -18.32 3.99
C GLY A 304 23.31 -17.32 5.07
N ASN A 305 24.18 -16.39 5.46
CA ASN A 305 23.91 -15.36 6.47
C ASN A 305 23.59 -14.00 5.84
N PHE A 306 22.82 -13.18 6.55
CA PHE A 306 22.49 -11.81 6.16
C PHE A 306 23.37 -10.75 6.82
N ASN A 307 23.88 -11.03 8.02
CA ASN A 307 24.59 -10.12 8.93
C ASN A 307 23.72 -8.90 9.32
N PRO A 308 22.62 -9.09 10.08
CA PRO A 308 21.60 -8.07 10.29
C PRO A 308 22.10 -6.80 10.99
N GLY A 309 23.03 -6.94 11.94
CA GLY A 309 23.59 -5.82 12.70
C GLY A 309 24.74 -5.08 12.01
N ALA A 310 25.13 -5.48 10.79
CA ALA A 310 26.21 -4.80 10.08
C ALA A 310 25.81 -3.37 9.71
N GLU A 311 26.76 -2.45 9.84
CA GLU A 311 26.62 -1.10 9.29
C GLU A 311 26.53 -1.17 7.77
N ILE A 312 25.73 -0.27 7.17
CA ILE A 312 25.56 -0.21 5.72
C ILE A 312 26.23 1.04 5.13
N THR A 313 27.02 0.83 4.09
CA THR A 313 27.68 1.91 3.36
C THR A 313 26.71 2.59 2.38
N ARG A 314 27.04 3.81 1.96
CA ARG A 314 26.24 4.54 0.96
C ARG A 314 26.13 3.81 -0.37
N GLN A 315 27.21 3.19 -0.84
CA GLN A 315 27.18 2.41 -2.08
C GLN A 315 26.34 1.12 -1.93
N ASP A 316 26.31 0.49 -0.75
CA ASP A 316 25.47 -0.69 -0.51
C ASP A 316 23.99 -0.34 -0.43
N ILE A 317 23.66 0.81 0.17
CA ILE A 317 22.31 1.39 0.10
C ILE A 317 21.88 1.54 -1.35
N ALA A 318 22.76 2.03 -2.22
CA ALA A 318 22.42 2.23 -3.62
C ALA A 318 22.09 0.94 -4.35
N VAL A 319 22.92 -0.08 -4.14
CA VAL A 319 22.68 -1.41 -4.72
C VAL A 319 21.36 -2.00 -4.23
N MET A 320 21.08 -1.94 -2.91
CA MET A 320 19.82 -2.46 -2.38
C MET A 320 18.60 -1.73 -2.91
N THR A 321 18.65 -0.39 -2.93
CA THR A 321 17.55 0.45 -3.41
C THR A 321 17.26 0.19 -4.87
N MET A 322 18.28 0.18 -5.73
CA MET A 322 18.06 -0.04 -7.15
C MET A 322 17.56 -1.45 -7.46
N ARG A 323 18.02 -2.48 -6.74
CA ARG A 323 17.44 -3.82 -6.85
C ARG A 323 15.98 -3.86 -6.42
N ALA A 324 15.64 -3.21 -5.31
CA ALA A 324 14.27 -3.16 -4.82
C ALA A 324 13.35 -2.38 -5.78
N LEU A 325 13.82 -1.27 -6.33
CA LEU A 325 13.09 -0.48 -7.32
C LEU A 325 12.90 -1.28 -8.62
N ARG A 326 13.90 -2.00 -9.11
CA ARG A 326 13.76 -2.89 -10.27
C ARG A 326 12.84 -4.09 -10.01
N ALA A 327 12.76 -4.57 -8.77
CA ALA A 327 11.80 -5.60 -8.38
C ALA A 327 10.36 -5.05 -8.38
N ALA A 328 10.17 -3.78 -8.03
CA ALA A 328 8.87 -3.09 -8.10
C ALA A 328 8.48 -2.72 -9.54
N ASP A 329 9.45 -2.27 -10.34
CA ASP A 329 9.29 -1.85 -11.73
C ASP A 329 10.45 -2.39 -12.58
N PRO A 330 10.24 -3.53 -13.27
CA PRO A 330 11.26 -4.12 -14.14
C PRO A 330 11.64 -3.25 -15.35
N ALA A 331 10.84 -2.22 -15.68
CA ALA A 331 11.13 -1.29 -16.77
C ALA A 331 12.00 -0.10 -16.34
N LEU A 332 12.33 0.01 -15.04
CA LEU A 332 13.15 1.10 -14.53
C LEU A 332 14.53 1.11 -15.18
N GLN A 333 14.86 2.24 -15.80
CA GLN A 333 16.14 2.44 -16.49
C GLN A 333 17.30 2.56 -15.51
N THR A 334 18.50 2.23 -16.00
CA THR A 334 19.75 2.28 -15.25
C THR A 334 20.55 3.52 -15.62
N GLY A 335 21.12 4.20 -14.65
CA GLY A 335 22.16 5.21 -14.88
C GLY A 335 23.47 4.58 -15.34
N THR A 336 24.38 5.39 -15.87
CA THR A 336 25.71 4.95 -16.32
C THR A 336 26.78 5.42 -15.35
N SER A 337 27.86 4.65 -15.19
CA SER A 337 28.98 5.08 -14.33
C SER A 337 29.64 6.40 -14.77
N GLY A 338 29.41 6.82 -16.02
CA GLY A 338 29.84 8.12 -16.55
C GLY A 338 29.18 9.30 -15.83
N ASP A 339 27.99 9.10 -15.26
CA ASP A 339 27.23 10.13 -14.56
C ASP A 339 27.85 10.50 -13.20
N LEU A 340 28.75 9.65 -12.68
CA LEU A 340 29.47 9.92 -11.43
C LEU A 340 30.70 10.82 -11.61
N LYS A 341 31.08 11.19 -12.85
CA LYS A 341 32.34 11.92 -13.12
C LYS A 341 32.39 13.32 -12.49
N GLU A 342 31.24 13.89 -12.15
CA GLU A 342 31.17 15.17 -11.46
C GLU A 342 31.60 15.09 -9.97
N PHE A 343 31.65 13.89 -9.40
CA PHE A 343 32.04 13.67 -8.01
C PHE A 343 33.53 13.41 -7.85
N THR A 344 34.12 14.10 -6.87
CA THR A 344 35.57 14.13 -6.60
C THR A 344 36.14 12.80 -6.13
N ASP A 345 35.30 11.93 -5.55
CA ASP A 345 35.66 10.62 -5.01
C ASP A 345 35.00 9.46 -5.78
N SER A 346 34.51 9.70 -6.99
CA SER A 346 33.89 8.69 -7.87
C SER A 346 34.80 7.47 -8.10
N GLY A 347 36.12 7.65 -8.11
CA GLY A 347 37.09 6.56 -8.21
C GLY A 347 37.13 5.62 -6.99
N GLN A 348 36.48 5.96 -5.87
CA GLN A 348 36.38 5.11 -4.68
C GLN A 348 35.18 4.17 -4.71
N VAL A 349 34.24 4.38 -5.63
CA VAL A 349 33.04 3.56 -5.78
C VAL A 349 33.45 2.16 -6.22
N ALA A 350 32.97 1.15 -5.51
CA ALA A 350 33.24 -0.23 -5.91
C ALA A 350 32.55 -0.56 -7.24
N ALA A 351 33.21 -1.38 -8.07
CA ALA A 351 32.70 -1.71 -9.41
C ALA A 351 31.26 -2.28 -9.40
N TYR A 352 30.92 -3.07 -8.38
CA TYR A 352 29.58 -3.65 -8.24
C TYR A 352 28.47 -2.63 -7.97
N ALA A 353 28.83 -1.43 -7.49
CA ALA A 353 27.89 -0.39 -7.07
C ALA A 353 27.86 0.81 -8.02
N ALA A 354 28.75 0.88 -9.01
CA ALA A 354 28.93 2.07 -9.84
C ALA A 354 27.67 2.47 -10.61
N GLU A 355 27.00 1.52 -11.25
CA GLU A 355 25.77 1.78 -12.03
C GLU A 355 24.58 2.10 -11.11
N ASP A 356 24.43 1.36 -10.00
CA ASP A 356 23.32 1.58 -9.07
C ASP A 356 23.44 2.92 -8.33
N LEU A 357 24.66 3.32 -7.96
CA LEU A 357 24.92 4.62 -7.37
C LEU A 357 24.70 5.76 -8.37
N ALA A 358 25.12 5.58 -9.63
CA ALA A 358 24.83 6.54 -10.70
C ALA A 358 23.32 6.72 -10.89
N ALA A 359 22.57 5.62 -10.98
CA ALA A 359 21.12 5.65 -11.12
C ALA A 359 20.44 6.38 -9.96
N MET A 360 20.89 6.15 -8.72
CA MET A 360 20.34 6.86 -7.56
C MET A 360 20.61 8.37 -7.58
N VAL A 361 21.75 8.80 -8.12
CA VAL A 361 22.05 10.23 -8.31
C VAL A 361 21.16 10.82 -9.39
N GLU A 362 21.03 10.15 -10.54
CA GLU A 362 20.19 10.58 -11.67
C GLU A 362 18.70 10.70 -11.25
N LEU A 363 18.20 9.74 -10.48
CA LEU A 363 16.84 9.77 -9.92
C LEU A 363 16.67 10.80 -8.79
N GLY A 364 17.73 11.50 -8.40
CA GLY A 364 17.73 12.48 -7.32
C GLY A 364 17.52 11.88 -5.93
N LEU A 365 17.61 10.56 -5.78
CA LEU A 365 17.40 9.85 -4.51
C LEU A 365 18.60 10.02 -3.58
N MET A 366 19.81 10.03 -4.14
CA MET A 366 21.04 10.31 -3.40
C MET A 366 21.74 11.56 -3.97
N ASN A 367 22.22 12.42 -3.08
CA ASN A 367 23.02 13.58 -3.46
C ASN A 367 24.44 13.45 -2.88
N GLY A 368 25.40 14.10 -3.52
CA GLY A 368 26.72 14.33 -2.93
C GLY A 368 26.66 15.19 -1.67
N GLN A 369 27.73 15.15 -0.90
CA GLN A 369 27.95 15.92 0.33
C GLN A 369 29.08 16.93 0.10
N GLY A 370 28.94 18.14 0.66
CA GLY A 370 29.99 19.16 0.63
C GLY A 370 30.54 19.45 -0.78
N ASN A 371 31.86 19.35 -0.95
CA ASN A 371 32.61 19.60 -2.19
C ASN A 371 32.42 18.49 -3.25
N ALA A 372 31.17 18.19 -3.61
CA ALA A 372 30.82 17.16 -4.60
C ALA A 372 31.46 15.79 -4.30
N ALA A 373 31.36 15.30 -3.05
CA ALA A 373 31.80 13.96 -2.67
C ALA A 373 30.61 13.01 -2.44
N LEU A 374 30.68 11.79 -2.95
CA LEU A 374 29.67 10.75 -2.74
C LEU A 374 29.83 10.05 -1.38
N ASN A 375 31.06 9.97 -0.87
CA ASN A 375 31.47 9.16 0.27
C ASN A 375 30.97 7.70 0.18
N PRO A 376 31.32 6.95 -0.87
CA PRO A 376 30.66 5.68 -1.19
C PRO A 376 30.84 4.60 -0.13
N LYS A 377 31.98 4.61 0.58
CA LYS A 377 32.30 3.64 1.64
C LYS A 377 31.89 4.12 3.05
N GLY A 378 31.40 5.35 3.17
CA GLY A 378 30.97 5.91 4.45
C GLY A 378 29.72 5.21 4.97
N ALA A 379 29.66 5.03 6.29
CA ALA A 379 28.46 4.57 6.98
C ALA A 379 27.31 5.58 6.79
N THR A 380 26.08 5.08 6.73
CA THR A 380 24.88 5.91 6.57
C THR A 380 24.14 6.06 7.89
N THR A 381 23.76 7.29 8.22
CA THR A 381 22.93 7.57 9.41
C THR A 381 21.47 7.21 9.17
N ARG A 382 20.72 6.98 10.25
CA ARG A 382 19.27 6.72 10.20
C ARG A 382 18.50 7.88 9.56
N ALA A 383 18.91 9.14 9.79
CA ALA A 383 18.33 10.31 9.14
C ALA A 383 18.54 10.31 7.61
N GLN A 384 19.76 9.97 7.15
CA GLN A 384 20.06 9.88 5.73
C GLN A 384 19.27 8.74 5.05
N ALA A 385 19.16 7.59 5.71
CA ALA A 385 18.35 6.48 5.23
C ALA A 385 16.86 6.87 5.10
N ALA A 386 16.29 7.48 6.14
CA ALA A 386 14.91 7.97 6.09
C ALA A 386 14.67 8.95 4.94
N GLN A 387 15.66 9.79 4.61
CA GLN A 387 15.57 10.74 3.50
C GLN A 387 15.59 10.07 2.12
N VAL A 388 16.38 9.02 1.92
CA VAL A 388 16.32 8.23 0.68
C VAL A 388 14.92 7.63 0.52
N LEU A 389 14.40 7.00 1.57
CA LEU A 389 13.08 6.36 1.55
C LEU A 389 11.95 7.39 1.34
N TYR A 390 12.06 8.55 1.97
CA TYR A 390 11.08 9.62 1.82
C TYR A 390 10.99 10.16 0.39
N LYS A 391 12.14 10.32 -0.29
CA LYS A 391 12.15 10.71 -1.71
C LYS A 391 11.49 9.66 -2.60
N ILE A 392 11.74 8.37 -2.35
CA ILE A 392 11.06 7.27 -3.05
C ILE A 392 9.54 7.38 -2.83
N TYR A 393 9.11 7.53 -1.58
CA TYR A 393 7.71 7.69 -1.22
C TYR A 393 7.07 8.88 -1.96
N GLN A 394 7.71 10.05 -1.97
CA GLN A 394 7.22 11.24 -2.65
C GLN A 394 7.06 11.02 -4.16
N GLN A 395 8.03 10.37 -4.82
CA GLN A 395 7.94 10.05 -6.24
C GLN A 395 6.76 9.12 -6.54
N GLN A 396 6.49 8.13 -5.68
CA GLN A 396 5.30 7.26 -5.80
C GLN A 396 3.97 7.99 -5.58
N GLN A 397 3.97 9.13 -4.86
CA GLN A 397 2.75 9.93 -4.68
C GLN A 397 2.42 10.80 -5.91
N LEU A 398 3.41 11.11 -6.75
CA LEU A 398 3.23 11.92 -7.97
C LEU A 398 2.69 11.11 -9.16
N GLN A 399 2.74 9.79 -9.07
CA GLN A 399 2.14 8.84 -10.01
C GLN A 399 0.68 8.54 -9.63
#